data_AF-A0A6P0TIZ7-F1
#
_entry.id   AF-A0A6P0TIZ7-F1
#
_cell.length_a   1.000
_cell.length_b   1.000
_cell.length_c   1.000
_cell.angle_alpha   90.00
_cell.angle_beta   90.00
_cell.angle_gamma   90.00
#
_symmetry.space_group_name_H-M   'P 1'
#
loop_
_entity.id
_entity.type
_entity.pdbx_description
1 polymer ?
#
loop_
_entity_poly.entity_id
_entity_poly.type
_entity_poly.pdbx_seq_one_letter_code
_entity_poly.pdbx_strand_id
1 'polypeptide(L)'
;SDGTVYPIECNPRTHSAITMFHDHPAVADAYLKDGDEQALITPLPSSRPTYWLYQELWRLTGVRSLTDLSQWWQRLMQGKDALWQIDDPLPFLMVPHWQITLLLLQNLLQLKGWVRIDFNIGKLVENGGD
;
A
#
# COMPACT_ATOMS: atom_id res chain seq x y z
N SER A 1 -12.08 17.77 16.66
CA SER A 1 -13.13 17.19 15.79
C SER A 1 -14.36 16.95 16.64
N ASP A 2 -15.53 16.95 16.03
CA ASP A 2 -16.87 16.77 16.63
C ASP A 2 -17.23 15.30 16.92
N GLY A 3 -16.35 14.36 16.59
CA GLY A 3 -16.53 12.93 16.82
C GLY A 3 -17.38 12.21 15.76
N THR A 4 -17.81 12.93 14.71
CA THR A 4 -18.61 12.35 13.63
C THR A 4 -17.76 11.41 12.78
N VAL A 5 -18.17 10.14 12.66
CA VAL A 5 -17.51 9.13 11.82
C VAL A 5 -18.05 9.21 10.40
N TYR A 6 -17.16 9.26 9.42
CA TYR A 6 -17.52 9.28 7.99
C TYR A 6 -16.99 8.02 7.30
N PRO A 7 -17.78 7.38 6.43
CA PRO A 7 -17.30 6.27 5.62
C PRO A 7 -16.26 6.77 4.62
N ILE A 8 -15.07 6.14 4.61
CA ILE A 8 -13.98 6.49 3.68
C ILE A 8 -13.96 5.60 2.42
N GLU A 9 -14.55 4.40 2.48
CA GLU A 9 -14.62 3.45 1.36
C GLU A 9 -15.79 2.46 1.53
N CYS A 10 -16.39 2.00 0.42
CA CYS A 10 -17.53 1.05 0.43
C CYS A 10 -17.11 -0.41 0.17
N ASN A 11 -15.85 -0.65 -0.20
CA ASN A 11 -15.25 -1.98 -0.30
C ASN A 11 -13.95 -1.97 0.50
N PRO A 12 -14.04 -1.98 1.84
CA PRO A 12 -12.86 -1.80 2.65
C PRO A 12 -11.92 -2.98 2.49
N ARG A 13 -10.92 -2.78 1.64
CA ARG A 13 -9.78 -3.68 1.58
C ARG A 13 -9.01 -3.39 2.86
N THR A 14 -8.66 -4.45 3.60
CA THR A 14 -7.89 -4.37 4.86
C THR A 14 -6.64 -3.49 4.73
N HIS A 15 -6.13 -3.34 3.51
CA HIS A 15 -5.04 -2.45 3.15
C HIS A 15 -5.21 -0.98 3.60
N SER A 16 -6.39 -0.36 3.42
CA SER A 16 -6.62 1.04 3.83
C SER A 16 -6.53 1.19 5.36
N ALA A 17 -7.08 0.23 6.10
CA ALA A 17 -7.00 0.21 7.56
C ALA A 17 -5.57 -0.11 8.07
N ILE A 18 -4.87 -1.07 7.46
CA ILE A 18 -3.50 -1.44 7.85
C ILE A 18 -2.54 -0.26 7.65
N THR A 19 -2.67 0.48 6.55
CA THR A 19 -1.80 1.63 6.25
C THR A 19 -2.14 2.85 7.10
N MET A 20 -3.41 3.09 7.40
CA MET A 20 -3.86 4.22 8.21
C MET A 20 -3.61 4.02 9.71
N PHE A 21 -3.83 2.81 10.22
CA PHE A 21 -3.69 2.45 11.63
C PHE A 21 -2.42 1.62 11.87
N HIS A 22 -1.34 1.97 11.18
CA HIS A 22 -0.05 1.30 11.30
C HIS A 22 0.36 1.17 12.79
N ASP A 23 0.75 -0.05 13.18
CA ASP A 23 1.10 -0.49 14.54
C ASP A 23 0.03 -0.32 15.63
N HIS A 24 -1.24 -0.06 15.28
CA HIS A 24 -2.30 0.07 16.27
C HIS A 24 -2.81 -1.31 16.74
N PRO A 25 -2.63 -1.69 18.03
CA PRO A 25 -2.85 -3.07 18.50
C PRO A 25 -4.32 -3.49 18.44
N ALA A 26 -5.25 -2.55 18.58
CA ALA A 26 -6.68 -2.87 18.59
C ALA A 26 -7.31 -3.04 17.19
N VAL A 27 -6.59 -2.80 16.09
CA VAL A 27 -7.18 -2.87 14.73
C VAL A 27 -7.62 -4.28 14.39
N ALA A 28 -6.78 -5.28 14.68
CA ALA A 28 -7.10 -6.68 14.40
C ALA A 28 -8.32 -7.13 15.21
N ASP A 29 -8.35 -6.78 16.50
CA ASP A 29 -9.49 -7.05 17.37
C ASP A 29 -10.77 -6.39 16.85
N ALA A 30 -10.68 -5.17 16.31
CA ALA A 30 -11.82 -4.46 15.76
C ALA A 30 -12.47 -5.19 14.57
N TYR A 31 -11.68 -5.89 13.74
CA TYR A 31 -12.19 -6.72 12.65
C TYR A 31 -12.71 -8.08 13.12
N LEU A 32 -12.11 -8.68 14.15
CA LEU A 32 -12.36 -10.07 14.53
C LEU A 32 -13.47 -10.24 15.57
N LYS A 33 -13.68 -9.26 16.46
CA LYS A 33 -14.64 -9.30 17.57
C LYS A 33 -15.92 -8.54 17.24
N ASP A 34 -16.40 -8.69 16.02
CA ASP A 34 -17.57 -7.99 15.49
C ASP A 34 -18.82 -8.28 16.35
N GLY A 35 -19.51 -7.24 16.82
CA GLY A 35 -20.73 -7.35 17.65
C GLY A 35 -20.61 -6.94 19.12
N ASP A 36 -19.40 -6.69 19.65
CA ASP A 36 -19.21 -6.09 20.99
C ASP A 36 -19.25 -4.54 20.93
N GLU A 37 -19.62 -3.86 22.02
CA GLU A 37 -19.44 -2.41 22.15
C GLU A 37 -17.94 -2.07 22.16
N GLN A 38 -17.37 -1.89 20.97
CA GLN A 38 -15.98 -1.52 20.80
C GLN A 38 -15.81 0.01 20.84
N ALA A 39 -14.78 0.48 21.54
CA ALA A 39 -14.41 1.89 21.53
C ALA A 39 -13.94 2.33 20.15
N LEU A 40 -14.26 3.56 19.76
CA LEU A 40 -13.76 4.17 18.53
C LEU A 40 -12.23 4.19 18.56
N ILE A 41 -11.61 3.57 17.56
CA ILE A 41 -10.16 3.62 17.35
C ILE A 41 -9.79 4.78 16.43
N THR A 42 -8.68 5.45 16.73
CA THR A 42 -8.09 6.48 15.86
C THR A 42 -6.64 6.12 15.57
N PRO A 43 -6.06 6.59 14.44
CA PRO A 43 -4.64 6.39 14.17
C PRO A 43 -3.79 6.86 15.36
N LEU A 44 -2.70 6.14 15.65
CA LEU A 44 -1.77 6.57 16.68
C LEU A 44 -1.07 7.84 16.20
N PRO A 45 -0.66 8.74 17.12
CA PRO A 45 0.22 9.87 16.75
C PRO A 45 1.53 9.41 16.10
N SER A 46 1.94 8.17 16.36
CA SER A 46 3.11 7.52 15.77
C SER A 46 2.83 6.74 14.48
N SER A 47 1.57 6.62 14.04
CA SER A 47 1.24 5.92 12.79
C SER A 47 1.92 6.64 11.61
N ARG A 48 2.71 5.89 10.84
CA ARG A 48 3.53 6.46 9.77
C ARG A 48 2.77 6.42 8.44
N PRO A 49 2.91 7.46 7.59
CA PRO A 49 2.34 7.40 6.25
C PRO A 49 3.02 6.28 5.45
N THR A 50 2.22 5.44 4.79
CA THR A 50 2.75 4.37 3.95
C THR A 50 3.01 4.87 2.52
N TYR A 51 4.15 4.52 1.94
CA TYR A 51 4.50 4.83 0.54
C TYR A 51 4.95 3.58 -0.22
N TRP A 52 5.02 3.67 -1.54
CA TRP A 52 5.63 2.66 -2.41
C TRP A 52 6.92 3.22 -3.00
N LEU A 53 8.07 2.61 -2.72
CA LEU A 53 9.38 3.17 -3.10
C LEU A 53 9.46 3.46 -4.60
N TYR A 54 9.02 2.54 -5.47
CA TYR A 54 9.05 2.75 -6.92
C TYR A 54 8.19 3.93 -7.37
N GLN A 55 7.05 4.17 -6.71
CA GLN A 55 6.21 5.34 -6.99
C GLN A 55 6.90 6.64 -6.56
N GLU A 56 7.59 6.63 -5.42
CA GLU A 56 8.35 7.79 -4.97
C GLU A 56 9.56 8.05 -5.89
N LEU A 57 10.25 7.02 -6.36
CA LEU A 57 11.30 7.14 -7.38
C LEU A 57 10.76 7.70 -8.69
N TRP A 58 9.57 7.25 -9.13
CA TRP A 58 8.91 7.83 -10.31
C TRP A 58 8.57 9.31 -10.09
N ARG A 59 8.07 9.68 -8.90
CA ARG A 59 7.75 11.07 -8.55
C ARG A 59 8.95 12.01 -8.60
N LEU A 60 10.18 11.51 -8.42
CA LEU A 60 11.38 12.32 -8.62
C LEU A 60 11.47 12.93 -10.02
N THR A 61 10.95 12.25 -11.05
CA THR A 61 10.94 12.78 -12.43
C THR A 61 10.10 14.05 -12.57
N GLY A 62 9.18 14.30 -11.64
CA GLY A 62 8.31 15.47 -11.60
C GLY A 62 8.81 16.59 -10.69
N VAL A 63 9.93 16.44 -9.99
CA VAL A 63 10.49 17.46 -9.10
C VAL A 63 10.97 18.66 -9.92
N ARG A 64 10.47 19.87 -9.61
CA ARG A 64 10.80 21.11 -10.35
C ARG A 64 11.52 22.15 -9.49
N SER A 65 11.61 21.94 -8.18
CA SER A 65 12.25 22.86 -7.25
C SER A 65 12.95 22.14 -6.09
N LEU A 66 13.83 22.86 -5.39
CA LEU A 66 14.46 22.38 -4.16
C LEU A 66 13.43 22.14 -3.04
N THR A 67 12.36 22.93 -3.02
CA THR A 67 11.26 22.75 -2.09
C THR A 67 10.55 21.41 -2.32
N ASP A 68 10.26 21.06 -3.58
CA ASP A 68 9.65 19.78 -3.94
C ASP A 68 10.54 18.60 -3.56
N LEU A 69 11.86 18.73 -3.80
CA LEU A 69 12.83 17.71 -3.44
C LEU A 69 12.90 17.50 -1.91
N SER A 70 12.89 18.60 -1.16
CA SER A 70 12.87 18.57 0.30
C SER A 70 11.60 17.87 0.83
N GLN A 71 10.43 18.19 0.28
CA GLN A 71 9.17 17.53 0.64
C GLN A 71 9.16 16.05 0.27
N TRP A 72 9.71 15.69 -0.89
CA TRP A 72 9.89 14.30 -1.28
C TRP A 72 10.78 13.54 -0.29
N TRP A 73 11.91 14.12 0.10
CA TRP A 73 12.82 13.53 1.07
C TRP A 73 12.17 13.38 2.46
N GLN A 74 11.43 14.39 2.91
CA GLN A 74 10.67 14.32 4.16
C GLN A 74 9.67 13.17 4.16
N ARG A 75 8.95 12.94 3.06
CA ARG A 75 8.03 11.81 2.92
C ARG A 75 8.74 10.46 3.08
N LEU A 76 9.91 10.28 2.45
CA LEU A 76 10.67 9.04 2.60
C LEU A 76 11.17 8.84 4.03
N MET A 77 11.66 9.88 4.70
CA MET A 77 12.16 9.77 6.07
C MET A 77 11.04 9.52 7.08
N GLN A 78 9.89 10.18 6.93
CA GLN A 78 8.78 10.08 7.88
C GLN A 78 7.91 8.86 7.62
N GLY A 79 7.79 8.43 6.37
CA GLY A 79 6.95 7.31 5.98
C GLY A 79 7.59 5.93 6.14
N LYS A 80 6.80 4.90 5.86
CA LYS A 80 7.21 3.50 5.80
C LYS A 80 6.90 2.95 4.42
N ASP A 81 7.80 2.15 3.85
CA ASP A 81 7.53 1.47 2.59
C ASP A 81 6.48 0.36 2.79
N ALA A 82 5.62 0.16 1.79
CA ALA A 82 4.51 -0.78 1.85
C ALA A 82 4.94 -2.26 1.85
N LEU A 83 6.11 -2.59 1.29
CA LEU A 83 6.62 -3.96 1.21
C LEU A 83 7.93 -4.18 1.98
N TRP A 84 8.80 -3.17 2.03
CA TRP A 84 10.12 -3.32 2.64
C TRP A 84 10.05 -3.37 4.16
N GLN A 85 10.57 -4.46 4.72
CA GLN A 85 10.84 -4.64 6.14
C GLN A 85 12.27 -5.14 6.28
N ILE A 86 13.00 -4.68 7.31
CA ILE A 86 14.42 -5.02 7.46
C ILE A 86 14.62 -6.48 7.90
N ASP A 87 13.66 -6.99 8.67
CA ASP A 87 13.57 -8.34 9.22
C ASP A 87 12.83 -9.31 8.29
N ASP A 88 12.06 -8.80 7.32
CA ASP A 88 11.43 -9.59 6.26
C ASP A 88 11.51 -8.88 4.89
N PRO A 89 12.69 -8.88 4.23
CA PRO A 89 12.88 -8.18 2.96
C PRO A 89 12.37 -8.97 1.75
N LEU A 90 12.00 -10.25 1.93
CA LEU A 90 11.65 -11.13 0.81
C LEU A 90 10.44 -10.64 0.02
N PRO A 91 9.32 -10.18 0.62
CA PRO A 91 8.19 -9.65 -0.14
C PRO A 91 8.58 -8.50 -1.09
N PHE A 92 9.42 -7.58 -0.61
CA PHE A 92 9.91 -6.46 -1.42
C PHE A 92 10.74 -6.90 -2.63
N LEU A 93 11.51 -7.99 -2.49
CA LEU A 93 12.29 -8.53 -3.61
C LEU A 93 11.43 -9.38 -4.53
N MET A 94 10.57 -10.24 -3.98
CA MET A 94 9.80 -11.23 -4.71
C MET A 94 8.66 -10.61 -5.51
N VAL A 95 7.85 -9.72 -4.93
CA VAL A 95 6.65 -9.21 -5.62
C VAL A 95 7.01 -8.42 -6.87
N PRO A 96 7.82 -7.35 -6.82
CA PRO A 96 8.09 -6.51 -7.98
C PRO A 96 9.02 -7.19 -9.00
N HIS A 97 10.00 -7.99 -8.55
CA HIS A 97 11.05 -8.51 -9.43
C HIS A 97 10.84 -9.96 -9.87
N TRP A 98 10.22 -10.80 -9.05
CA TRP A 98 10.07 -12.22 -9.36
C TRP A 98 8.65 -12.54 -9.84
N GLN A 99 7.65 -12.27 -9.01
CA GLN A 99 6.25 -12.57 -9.30
C GLN A 99 5.77 -11.84 -10.57
N ILE A 100 5.93 -10.52 -10.64
CA ILE A 100 5.52 -9.75 -11.83
C ILE A 100 6.28 -10.21 -13.08
N THR A 101 7.60 -10.43 -12.99
CA THR A 101 8.41 -10.91 -14.13
C THR A 101 7.96 -12.28 -14.63
N LEU A 102 7.67 -13.22 -13.72
CA LEU A 102 7.21 -14.56 -14.08
C LEU A 102 5.80 -14.53 -14.67
N LEU A 103 4.89 -13.71 -14.14
CA LEU A 103 3.56 -13.53 -14.71
C LEU A 103 3.63 -12.96 -16.13
N LEU A 104 4.50 -11.97 -16.35
CA LEU A 104 4.74 -11.41 -17.68
C LEU A 104 5.28 -12.49 -18.63
N LEU A 105 6.29 -13.26 -18.20
CA LEU A 105 6.84 -14.36 -19.00
C LEU A 105 5.77 -15.40 -19.33
N GLN A 106 4.95 -15.79 -18.35
CA GLN A 106 3.87 -16.75 -18.54
C GLN A 106 2.85 -16.24 -19.56
N ASN A 107 2.42 -14.98 -19.47
CA ASN A 107 1.47 -14.39 -20.42
C ASN A 107 2.07 -14.30 -21.82
N LEU A 108 3.35 -13.96 -21.95
CA LEU A 108 4.05 -13.97 -23.24
C LEU A 108 4.09 -15.39 -23.85
N LEU A 109 4.41 -16.41 -23.05
CA LEU A 109 4.43 -17.81 -23.51
C LEU A 109 3.03 -18.31 -23.92
N GLN A 110 1.99 -17.86 -23.23
CA GLN A 110 0.60 -18.20 -23.53
C GLN A 110 -0.05 -17.29 -24.59
N LEU A 111 0.69 -16.29 -25.09
CA LEU A 111 0.17 -15.25 -25.99
C LEU A 111 -1.09 -14.56 -25.45
N LYS A 112 -1.15 -14.37 -24.13
CA LYS A 112 -2.24 -13.66 -23.44
C LYS A 112 -1.90 -12.19 -23.27
N GLY A 113 -2.90 -11.33 -23.51
CA GLY A 113 -2.79 -9.90 -23.24
C GLY A 113 -3.09 -9.55 -21.78
N TRP A 114 -2.62 -8.38 -21.36
CA TRP A 114 -3.01 -7.73 -20.11
C TRP A 114 -3.20 -6.23 -20.36
N VAL A 115 -4.02 -5.57 -19.53
CA VAL A 115 -4.31 -4.14 -19.62
C VAL A 115 -3.35 -3.33 -18.73
N ARG A 116 -3.08 -3.83 -17.53
CA ARG A 116 -2.23 -3.16 -16.54
C ARG A 116 -1.54 -4.16 -15.63
N ILE A 117 -0.46 -3.71 -15.01
CA ILE A 117 0.25 -4.42 -13.94
C ILE A 117 -0.15 -3.75 -12.63
N ASP A 118 -0.66 -4.54 -11.69
CA ASP A 118 -0.94 -4.08 -10.33
C ASP A 118 0.13 -4.63 -9.39
N PHE A 119 1.13 -3.79 -9.10
CA PHE A 119 2.22 -4.12 -8.20
C PHE A 119 1.78 -4.27 -6.74
N ASN A 120 0.65 -3.65 -6.36
CA ASN A 120 0.20 -3.66 -4.96
C ASN A 120 -0.34 -5.02 -4.55
N ILE A 121 -1.02 -5.69 -5.49
CA ILE A 121 -1.57 -7.04 -5.30
C ILE A 121 -0.77 -8.12 -6.04
N GLY A 122 0.28 -7.72 -6.78
CA GLY A 122 1.17 -8.62 -7.50
C GLY A 122 0.51 -9.35 -8.68
N LYS A 123 -0.38 -8.69 -9.44
CA LYS A 123 -1.12 -9.34 -10.54
C LYS A 123 -1.03 -8.60 -11.87
N LEU A 124 -1.21 -9.34 -12.95
CA LEU A 124 -1.53 -8.79 -14.27
C LEU A 124 -3.04 -8.77 -14.43
N VAL A 125 -3.60 -7.62 -14.81
CA VAL A 125 -5.03 -7.47 -15.04
C VAL A 125 -5.33 -7.83 -16.48
N GLU A 126 -6.12 -8.87 -16.69
CA GLU A 126 -6.45 -9.39 -18.01
C GLU A 126 -7.56 -8.59 -18.72
N ASN A 127 -7.71 -8.80 -20.03
CA ASN A 127 -8.78 -8.19 -20.82
C ASN A 127 -10.14 -8.76 -20.41
N GLY A 128 -11.02 -7.92 -19.84
CA GLY A 128 -12.36 -8.30 -19.38
C GLY A 128 -12.57 -8.30 -17.86
N GLY A 129 -11.51 -8.06 -17.07
CA GLY A 129 -11.53 -8.18 -15.61
C GLY A 129 -11.53 -9.66 -15.18
N ASP A 130 -10.80 -10.06 -14.14
CA ASP A 130 -10.34 -9.32 -12.94
C ASP A 130 -8.85 -8.96 -12.93
#